data_AF-A0AAU8K0F4-F1
#
_entry.id   AF-A0AAU8K0F4-F1
#
_cell.length_a   1.000
_cell.length_b   1.000
_cell.length_c   1.000
_cell.angle_alpha   90.00
_cell.angle_beta   90.00
_cell.angle_gamma   90.00
#
_symmetry.space_group_name_H-M   'P 1'
#
loop_
_entity.id
_entity.type
_entity.pdbx_description
1 polymer ?
#
loop_
_entity_poly.entity_id
_entity_poly.type
_entity_poly.pdbx_seq_one_letter_code
_entity_poly.pdbx_strand_id
1 'polypeptide(L)'
;MDLVGDLKKIVMAPSEIAHWVLSKMFGDADAELEKLARELEEMGKQVDELGKEINSALGHLTWHGAAADAFTAHARGRVRELSGVADELNGLGEAVRRLANVF
;
A
#
# COMPACT_ATOMS: atom_id res chain seq x y z
N MET A 1 30.64 -20.17 20.76
CA MET A 1 30.53 -20.98 19.53
C MET A 1 29.13 -21.58 19.55
N ASP A 2 28.19 -21.00 18.82
CA ASP A 2 26.80 -21.50 18.75
C ASP A 2 26.74 -22.66 17.75
N LEU A 3 27.09 -23.85 18.25
CA LEU A 3 27.16 -25.09 17.48
C LEU A 3 25.84 -25.41 16.76
N VAL A 4 24.70 -24.96 17.29
CA VAL A 4 23.38 -25.17 16.68
C VAL A 4 23.17 -24.23 15.49
N GLY A 5 23.58 -22.96 15.62
CA GLY A 5 23.55 -21.99 14.53
C GLY A 5 24.47 -22.35 13.38
N ASP A 6 25.64 -22.93 13.67
CA ASP A 6 26.61 -23.33 12.64
C ASP A 6 26.21 -24.63 11.92
N LEU A 7 25.50 -25.55 12.58
CA LEU A 7 24.92 -26.74 11.93
C LEU A 7 23.77 -26.41 10.98
N LYS A 8 22.94 -25.41 11.30
CA LYS A 8 21.84 -24.96 10.42
C LYS A 8 22.37 -24.41 9.08
N LYS A 9 23.46 -23.64 9.11
CA LYS A 9 24.10 -23.06 7.92
C LYS A 9 24.65 -24.11 6.94
N ILE A 10 24.97 -25.33 7.42
CA ILE A 10 25.53 -26.41 6.58
C ILE A 10 24.45 -27.10 5.75
N VAL A 11 23.18 -27.06 6.19
CA VAL A 11 22.06 -27.77 5.55
C VAL A 11 21.20 -26.84 4.68
N MET A 12 21.33 -25.53 4.87
CA MET A 12 20.54 -24.50 4.19
C MET A 12 21.12 -24.11 2.83
N ALA A 13 20.24 -23.86 1.85
CA ALA A 13 20.61 -23.25 0.59
C ALA A 13 21.10 -21.80 0.80
N PRO A 14 21.93 -21.24 -0.11
CA PRO A 14 22.46 -19.88 0.04
C PRO A 14 21.41 -18.79 0.26
N SER A 15 20.22 -18.94 -0.36
CA SER A 15 19.08 -18.03 -0.17
C SER A 15 18.51 -18.10 1.25
N GLU A 16 18.43 -19.29 1.83
CA GLU A 16 17.94 -19.50 3.20
C GLU A 16 18.92 -18.94 4.23
N ILE A 17 20.23 -19.01 3.96
CA ILE A 17 21.27 -18.40 4.82
C ILE A 17 21.14 -16.88 4.81
N ALA A 18 20.95 -16.27 3.64
CA ALA A 18 20.71 -14.84 3.52
C ALA A 18 19.46 -14.42 4.31
N HIS A 19 18.34 -15.10 4.09
CA HIS A 19 17.08 -14.86 4.78
C HIS A 19 17.21 -15.00 6.31
N TRP A 20 17.84 -16.07 6.80
CA TRP A 20 18.06 -16.29 8.24
C TRP A 20 18.97 -15.22 8.88
N VAL A 21 20.05 -14.84 8.19
CA VAL A 21 20.98 -13.80 8.66
C VAL A 21 20.28 -12.44 8.71
N LEU A 22 19.46 -12.11 7.70
CA LEU A 22 18.69 -10.87 7.64
C LEU A 22 17.61 -10.83 8.72
N SER A 23 16.86 -11.92 8.91
CA SER A 23 15.85 -12.06 9.97
C SER A 23 16.46 -11.90 11.37
N LYS A 24 17.70 -12.38 11.57
CA LYS A 24 18.44 -12.18 12.84
C LYS A 24 18.95 -10.76 13.04
N MET A 25 19.27 -10.02 11.98
CA MET A 25 19.82 -8.66 12.06
C MET A 25 18.75 -7.57 12.09
N PHE A 26 17.62 -7.78 11.39
CA PHE A 26 16.58 -6.76 11.19
C PHE A 26 15.24 -7.11 11.87
N GLY A 27 15.13 -8.28 12.52
CA GLY A 27 13.86 -8.82 13.01
C GLY A 27 13.07 -9.48 11.88
N ASP A 28 11.76 -9.72 12.08
CA ASP A 28 10.88 -10.25 11.04
C ASP A 28 10.54 -9.16 10.02
N ALA A 29 11.56 -8.72 9.29
CA ALA A 29 11.49 -7.63 8.32
C ALA A 29 10.41 -7.90 7.26
N ASP A 30 10.19 -9.17 6.92
CA ASP A 30 9.16 -9.57 5.96
C ASP A 30 7.76 -9.40 6.54
N ALA A 31 7.56 -9.72 7.82
CA ALA A 31 6.29 -9.45 8.51
C ALA A 31 5.99 -7.95 8.62
N GLU A 32 6.99 -7.11 8.89
CA GLU A 32 6.83 -5.65 8.94
C GLU A 32 6.56 -5.05 7.55
N LEU A 33 7.24 -5.54 6.50
CA LEU A 33 6.98 -5.13 5.11
C LEU A 33 5.60 -5.58 4.65
N GLU A 34 5.18 -6.80 4.95
CA GLU A 34 3.84 -7.30 4.63
C GLU A 34 2.75 -6.51 5.38
N LYS A 35 3.00 -6.12 6.63
CA LYS A 35 2.11 -5.23 7.38
C LYS A 35 2.01 -3.86 6.73
N LEU A 36 3.13 -3.25 6.34
CA LEU A 36 3.16 -1.96 5.65
C LEU A 36 2.41 -2.03 4.30
N ALA A 37 2.59 -3.12 3.53
CA ALA A 37 1.86 -3.34 2.30
C ALA A 37 0.33 -3.36 2.51
N ARG A 38 -0.14 -4.00 3.59
CA ARG A 38 -1.56 -4.02 3.95
C ARG A 38 -2.09 -2.66 4.37
N GLU A 39 -1.32 -1.90 5.13
CA GLU A 39 -1.69 -0.54 5.53
C GLU A 39 -1.83 0.39 4.31
N LEU A 40 -0.95 0.25 3.32
CA LEU A 40 -1.02 0.99 2.05
C LEU A 40 -2.26 0.63 1.23
N GLU A 41 -2.58 -0.66 1.09
CA GLU A 41 -3.80 -1.12 0.41
C GLU A 41 -5.07 -0.63 1.11
N GLU A 42 -5.08 -0.64 2.44
CA GLU A 42 -6.22 -0.15 3.23
C GLU A 42 -6.42 1.35 3.05
N MET A 43 -5.34 2.14 3.08
CA MET A 43 -5.40 3.57 2.76
C MET A 43 -5.89 3.80 1.32
N GLY A 44 -5.45 3.00 0.35
CA GLY A 44 -5.92 3.07 -1.03
C GLY A 44 -7.44 2.88 -1.13
N LYS A 45 -7.99 1.88 -0.43
CA LYS A 45 -9.44 1.65 -0.36
C LYS A 45 -10.20 2.80 0.28
N GLN A 46 -9.67 3.36 1.38
CA GLN A 46 -10.29 4.50 2.06
C GLN A 46 -10.35 5.74 1.17
N VAL A 47 -9.29 5.99 0.38
CA VAL A 47 -9.24 7.09 -0.59
C VAL A 47 -10.25 6.88 -1.73
N ASP A 48 -10.36 5.66 -2.25
CA ASP A 48 -11.34 5.32 -3.30
C ASP A 48 -12.78 5.50 -2.79
N GLU A 49 -13.07 5.04 -1.57
CA GLU A 49 -14.40 5.20 -0.96
C GLU A 49 -14.75 6.67 -0.75
N LEU A 50 -13.81 7.48 -0.26
CA LEU A 50 -13.99 8.94 -0.15
C LEU A 50 -14.30 9.58 -1.52
N GLY A 51 -13.63 9.13 -2.58
CA GLY A 51 -13.91 9.57 -3.95
C GLY A 51 -15.35 9.26 -4.40
N LYS A 52 -15.87 8.07 -4.05
CA LYS A 52 -17.26 7.66 -4.33
C LYS A 52 -18.26 8.48 -3.52
N GLU A 53 -18.00 8.71 -2.24
CA GLU A 53 -18.86 9.53 -1.37
C GLU A 53 -18.98 10.96 -1.92
N ILE A 54 -17.86 11.56 -2.33
CA ILE A 54 -17.86 12.90 -2.95
C ILE A 54 -18.68 12.89 -4.25
N ASN A 55 -18.46 11.91 -5.14
CA ASN A 55 -19.24 11.80 -6.38
C ASN A 55 -20.74 11.65 -6.12
N SER A 56 -21.12 10.84 -5.13
CA SER A 56 -22.50 10.69 -4.69
C SER A 56 -23.08 12.02 -4.20
N ALA A 57 -22.36 12.73 -3.33
CA ALA A 57 -22.77 14.03 -2.81
C ALA A 57 -22.94 15.08 -3.93
N LEU A 58 -22.04 15.10 -4.92
CA LEU A 58 -22.15 15.96 -6.11
C LEU A 58 -23.41 15.64 -6.93
N GLY A 59 -23.80 14.37 -7.01
CA GLY A 59 -25.04 13.93 -7.68
C GLY A 59 -26.32 14.40 -6.98
N HIS A 60 -26.24 14.73 -5.69
CA HIS A 60 -27.37 15.23 -4.89
C HIS A 60 -27.46 16.75 -4.80
N LEU A 61 -26.60 17.50 -5.51
CA LEU A 61 -26.66 18.96 -5.53
C LEU A 61 -27.96 19.46 -6.17
N THR A 62 -28.68 20.33 -5.45
CA THR A 62 -29.95 20.92 -5.89
C THR A 62 -29.81 22.36 -6.36
N TRP A 63 -28.67 23.02 -6.11
CA TRP A 63 -28.39 24.35 -6.66
C TRP A 63 -27.92 24.22 -8.12
N HIS A 64 -28.23 25.20 -8.96
CA HIS A 64 -27.87 25.21 -10.38
C HIS A 64 -27.33 26.56 -10.85
N GLY A 65 -26.67 26.58 -12.02
CA GLY A 65 -26.11 27.77 -12.66
C GLY A 65 -24.58 27.74 -12.74
N ALA A 66 -23.98 28.78 -13.33
CA ALA A 66 -22.55 28.79 -13.67
C ALA A 66 -21.62 28.53 -12.47
N ALA A 67 -21.96 29.01 -11.28
CA ALA A 67 -21.18 28.74 -10.06
C ALA A 67 -21.27 27.25 -9.65
N ALA A 68 -22.44 26.63 -9.83
CA ALA A 68 -22.66 25.21 -9.57
C ALA A 68 -21.82 24.33 -10.49
N ASP A 69 -21.81 24.68 -11.77
CA ASP A 69 -21.09 23.95 -12.80
C ASP A 69 -19.59 24.03 -12.55
N ALA A 70 -19.08 25.23 -12.22
CA ALA A 70 -17.67 25.44 -11.87
C ALA A 70 -17.26 24.64 -10.63
N PHE A 71 -18.07 24.66 -9.57
CA PHE A 71 -17.82 23.86 -8.37
C PHE A 71 -17.81 22.36 -8.68
N THR A 72 -18.81 21.86 -9.40
CA THR A 72 -18.95 20.45 -9.75
C THR A 72 -17.79 19.98 -10.63
N ALA A 73 -17.36 20.80 -11.60
CA ALA A 73 -16.22 20.51 -12.44
C ALA A 73 -14.93 20.43 -11.62
N HIS A 74 -14.70 21.37 -10.71
CA HIS A 74 -13.54 21.35 -9.82
C HIS A 74 -13.54 20.12 -8.91
N ALA A 75 -14.68 19.82 -8.26
CA ALA A 75 -14.83 18.69 -7.37
C ALA A 75 -14.63 17.35 -8.09
N ARG A 76 -15.15 17.19 -9.32
CA ARG A 76 -14.87 16.02 -10.18
C ARG A 76 -13.40 15.93 -10.59
N GLY A 77 -12.70 17.07 -10.72
CA GLY A 77 -11.25 17.10 -10.86
C GLY A 77 -10.56 16.48 -9.64
N ARG A 78 -10.92 16.94 -8.44
CA ARG A 78 -10.40 16.40 -7.17
C ARG A 78 -10.70 14.91 -6.99
N VAL A 79 -11.88 14.43 -7.37
CA VAL A 79 -12.19 12.98 -7.32
C VAL A 79 -11.25 12.17 -8.22
N ARG A 80 -10.92 12.67 -9.42
CA ARG A 80 -9.95 11.99 -10.29
C ARG A 80 -8.54 11.97 -9.69
N GLU A 81 -8.14 13.05 -9.01
CA GLU A 81 -6.87 13.07 -8.27
C GLU A 81 -6.86 12.04 -7.14
N LEU A 82 -7.97 11.90 -6.38
CA LEU A 82 -8.10 10.87 -5.35
C LEU A 82 -7.99 9.46 -5.94
N SER A 83 -8.62 9.18 -7.08
CA SER A 83 -8.47 7.89 -7.77
C SER A 83 -7.00 7.61 -8.13
N GLY A 84 -6.26 8.62 -8.62
CA GLY A 84 -4.83 8.47 -8.90
C GLY A 84 -4.01 8.17 -7.63
N VAL A 85 -4.30 8.84 -6.51
CA VAL A 85 -3.64 8.55 -5.23
C VAL A 85 -3.95 7.13 -4.73
N ALA A 86 -5.19 6.66 -4.89
CA ALA A 86 -5.55 5.29 -4.53
C ALA A 86 -4.77 4.26 -5.37
N ASP A 87 -4.62 4.50 -6.67
CA ASP A 87 -3.83 3.65 -7.56
C ASP A 87 -2.34 3.64 -7.17
N GLU A 88 -1.78 4.80 -6.83
CA GLU A 88 -0.39 4.92 -6.36
C GLU A 88 -0.16 4.17 -5.04
N LEU A 89 -1.10 4.26 -4.09
CA LEU A 89 -1.04 3.54 -2.82
C LEU A 89 -1.08 2.02 -3.03
N ASN A 90 -1.96 1.54 -3.93
CA ASN A 90 -2.02 0.14 -4.30
C ASN A 90 -0.71 -0.33 -4.96
N GLY A 91 -0.18 0.45 -5.91
CA GLY A 91 1.08 0.15 -6.57
C GLY A 91 2.27 0.11 -5.60
N LEU A 92 2.29 1.02 -4.62
CA LEU A 92 3.31 1.02 -3.57
C LEU A 92 3.17 -0.21 -2.65
N GLY A 93 1.94 -0.57 -2.26
CA GLY A 93 1.67 -1.79 -1.49
C GLY A 93 2.16 -3.05 -2.20
N GLU A 94 1.91 -3.17 -3.51
CA GLU A 94 2.44 -4.27 -4.32
C GLU A 94 3.97 -4.27 -4.38
N ALA A 95 4.61 -3.11 -4.54
CA ALA A 95 6.06 -3.00 -4.57
C ALA A 95 6.69 -3.43 -3.24
N VAL A 96 6.10 -3.02 -2.11
CA VAL A 96 6.52 -3.43 -0.77
C VAL A 96 6.35 -4.94 -0.57
N ARG A 97 5.23 -5.53 -1.02
CA ARG A 97 5.02 -6.98 -0.96
C ARG A 97 6.03 -7.75 -1.82
N ARG A 98 6.40 -7.23 -2.99
CA ARG A 98 7.48 -7.83 -3.81
C ARG A 98 8.81 -7.76 -3.09
N LEU A 99 9.10 -6.66 -2.39
CA LEU A 99 10.29 -6.51 -1.58
C LEU A 99 10.37 -7.61 -0.51
N ALA A 100 9.29 -7.81 0.25
CA ALA A 100 9.18 -8.84 1.28
C ALA A 100 9.34 -10.28 0.74
N ASN A 101 9.01 -10.53 -0.53
CA ASN A 101 9.11 -11.87 -1.15
C ASN A 101 10.48 -12.14 -1.80
N VAL A 102 11.31 -11.11 -1.98
CA VAL A 102 12.66 -11.23 -2.56
C VAL A 102 13.73 -11.36 -1.47
N PHE A 103 13.44 -10.91 -0.26
CA PHE A 103 14.30 -11.06 0.92
C PHE A 103 13.94 -12.30 1.75
#